data_AF-A0A427AP86-F1
#
_entry.id   AF-A0A427AP86-F1
#
_cell.length_a   1.000
_cell.length_b   1.000
_cell.length_c   1.000
_cell.angle_alpha   90.00
_cell.angle_beta   90.00
_cell.angle_gamma   90.00
#
_symmetry.space_group_name_H-M   'P 1'
#
loop_
_entity.id
_entity.type
_entity.pdbx_description
1 polymer ?
#
loop_
_entity_poly.entity_id
_entity_poly.type
_entity_poly.pdbx_seq_one_letter_code
_entity_poly.pdbx_strand_id
1 'polypeptide(L)'
;MQLLSVACVSVAAKMEETHVPSLLDLQILDQRYVFDPHTVGRMELLLMTALGWRMRAITPFDFLPHLVPSCPSALLSRAADLILSSLRGIHPT
;
A
#
# COMPACT_ATOMS: atom_id res chain seq x y z
N MET A 1 -9.35 -6.76 -10.95
CA MET A 1 -8.28 -6.18 -10.09
C MET A 1 -8.77 -5.04 -9.17
N GLN A 2 -9.81 -4.26 -9.53
CA GLN A 2 -10.24 -3.10 -8.73
C GLN A 2 -10.71 -3.42 -7.29
N LEU A 3 -11.53 -4.47 -7.09
CA LEU A 3 -11.94 -4.85 -5.72
C LEU A 3 -10.73 -5.23 -4.85
N LEU A 4 -9.77 -5.96 -5.43
CA LEU A 4 -8.54 -6.33 -4.74
C LEU A 4 -7.72 -5.08 -4.39
N SER A 5 -7.55 -4.14 -5.33
CA SER A 5 -6.79 -2.91 -5.05
C SER A 5 -7.45 -2.04 -3.97
N VAL A 6 -8.78 -1.88 -4.02
CA VAL A 6 -9.54 -1.15 -2.98
C VAL A 6 -9.37 -1.83 -1.63
N ALA A 7 -9.47 -3.16 -1.57
CA ALA A 7 -9.24 -3.90 -0.33
C ALA A 7 -7.79 -3.75 0.17
N CYS A 8 -6.78 -3.83 -0.71
CA CYS A 8 -5.37 -3.61 -0.34
C CYS A 8 -5.17 -2.23 0.28
N VAL A 9 -5.67 -1.18 -0.36
CA VAL A 9 -5.53 0.20 0.14
C VAL A 9 -6.29 0.38 1.45
N SER A 10 -7.50 -0.18 1.56
CA SER A 10 -8.29 -0.13 2.79
C SER A 10 -7.59 -0.81 3.96
N VAL A 11 -7.02 -2.00 3.76
CA VAL A 11 -6.26 -2.65 4.84
C VAL A 11 -4.98 -1.88 5.18
N ALA A 12 -4.24 -1.38 4.17
CA ALA A 12 -3.05 -0.57 4.41
C ALA A 12 -3.37 0.69 5.23
N ALA A 13 -4.42 1.42 4.85
CA ALA A 13 -4.86 2.61 5.59
C ALA A 13 -5.26 2.27 7.04
N LYS A 14 -5.96 1.15 7.27
CA LYS A 14 -6.29 0.69 8.63
C LYS A 14 -5.07 0.31 9.48
N MET A 15 -3.95 -0.04 8.85
CA MET A 15 -2.73 -0.47 9.53
C MET A 15 -1.77 0.69 9.81
N GLU A 16 -1.71 1.68 8.91
CA GLU A 16 -0.69 2.73 8.93
C GLU A 16 -1.22 4.11 9.34
N GLU A 17 -2.51 4.39 9.11
CA GLU A 17 -3.08 5.71 9.40
C GLU A 17 -3.67 5.79 10.81
N THR A 18 -3.45 6.93 11.46
CA THR A 18 -4.10 7.23 12.75
C THR A 18 -5.59 7.53 12.61
N HIS A 19 -5.96 8.14 11.48
CA HIS A 19 -7.33 8.51 11.14
C HIS A 19 -7.65 7.88 9.79
N VAL A 20 -8.30 6.72 9.83
CA VAL A 20 -8.59 5.95 8.63
C VAL A 20 -9.59 6.72 7.75
N PRO A 21 -9.27 7.03 6.48
CA PRO A 21 -10.20 7.66 5.56
C PRO A 21 -11.42 6.78 5.30
N SER A 22 -12.52 7.37 4.86
CA SER A 22 -13.73 6.58 4.60
C SER A 22 -13.52 5.64 3.40
N LEU A 23 -14.24 4.52 3.41
CA LEU A 23 -14.19 3.54 2.32
C LEU A 23 -14.64 4.15 0.98
N LEU A 24 -15.51 5.17 1.01
CA LEU A 24 -15.88 5.94 -0.17
C LEU A 24 -14.71 6.75 -0.71
N ASP A 25 -13.94 7.40 0.16
CA ASP A 25 -12.76 8.20 -0.23
C ASP A 25 -11.67 7.33 -0.86
N LEU A 26 -11.50 6.11 -0.35
CA LEU A 26 -10.53 5.15 -0.87
C LEU A 26 -10.90 4.57 -2.25
N GLN A 27 -12.18 4.62 -2.62
CA GLN A 27 -12.68 4.11 -3.91
C GLN A 27 -12.66 5.15 -5.04
N ILE A 28 -12.16 6.37 -4.79
CA ILE A 28 -12.13 7.46 -5.78
C ILE A 28 -11.07 7.21 -6.87
N LEU A 29 -10.05 6.38 -6.60
CA LEU A 29 -9.03 6.03 -7.58
C LEU A 29 -9.61 5.06 -8.65
N ASP A 30 -9.97 5.59 -9.82
CA ASP A 30 -10.43 4.86 -11.01
C ASP A 30 -11.88 4.29 -10.91
N GLN A 31 -12.85 5.19 -10.73
CA GLN A 31 -14.29 4.93 -10.54
C GLN A 31 -14.99 4.25 -11.74
N ARG A 32 -14.76 2.95 -11.94
CA ARG A 32 -15.65 2.13 -12.78
C ARG A 32 -16.80 1.53 -11.98
N TYR A 33 -16.59 1.26 -10.69
CA TYR A 33 -17.54 0.64 -9.79
C TYR A 33 -17.34 1.13 -8.36
N VAL A 34 -18.43 1.34 -7.63
CA VAL A 34 -18.41 1.55 -6.17
C VAL A 34 -18.88 0.26 -5.51
N PHE A 35 -17.99 -0.38 -4.76
CA PHE A 35 -18.26 -1.62 -4.05
C PHE A 35 -18.94 -1.34 -2.73
N ASP A 36 -19.92 -2.19 -2.42
CA ASP A 36 -20.57 -2.22 -1.11
C ASP A 36 -19.55 -2.58 0.00
N PRO A 37 -19.61 -1.94 1.17
CA PRO A 37 -18.70 -2.19 2.29
C PRO A 37 -18.61 -3.65 2.71
N HIS A 38 -19.70 -4.44 2.64
CA HIS A 38 -19.63 -5.87 2.96
C HIS A 38 -18.78 -6.64 1.95
N THR A 39 -18.84 -6.26 0.68
CA THR A 39 -18.03 -6.89 -0.38
C THR A 39 -16.55 -6.59 -0.16
N VAL A 40 -16.23 -5.34 0.15
CA VAL A 40 -14.85 -4.94 0.47
C VAL A 40 -14.36 -5.66 1.71
N GLY A 41 -15.13 -5.68 2.81
CA GLY A 41 -14.74 -6.36 4.04
C GLY A 41 -14.51 -7.87 3.86
N ARG A 42 -15.29 -8.55 3.02
CA ARG A 42 -15.01 -9.96 2.67
C ARG A 42 -13.69 -10.10 1.93
N MET A 43 -13.39 -9.19 1.01
CA MET A 43 -12.12 -9.19 0.29
C MET A 43 -10.93 -8.89 1.21
N GLU A 44 -11.07 -7.96 2.16
CA GLU A 44 -10.06 -7.68 3.18
C GLU A 44 -9.75 -8.93 3.99
N LEU A 45 -10.78 -9.66 4.43
CA LEU A 45 -10.60 -10.90 5.19
C LEU A 45 -9.85 -11.95 4.36
N LEU A 46 -10.23 -12.14 3.10
CA LEU A 46 -9.53 -13.06 2.18
C LEU A 46 -8.07 -12.66 1.96
N LEU A 47 -7.79 -11.37 1.84
CA LEU A 47 -6.43 -10.85 1.69
C LEU A 47 -5.60 -11.11 2.95
N MET A 48 -6.14 -10.81 4.13
CA MET A 48 -5.47 -11.06 5.41
C MET A 48 -5.22 -12.55 5.63
N THR A 49 -6.19 -13.42 5.33
CA THR A 49 -6.00 -14.87 5.46
C THR A 49 -4.98 -15.41 4.47
N ALA A 50 -4.99 -14.94 3.22
CA ALA A 50 -4.01 -15.32 2.21
C ALA A 50 -2.58 -14.89 2.57
N LEU A 51 -2.42 -13.74 3.25
CA LEU A 51 -1.15 -13.25 3.78
C LEU A 51 -0.77 -13.88 5.14
N GLY A 52 -1.59 -14.78 5.68
CA GLY A 52 -1.37 -15.36 7.02
C GLY A 52 -1.34 -14.30 8.13
N TRP A 53 -2.13 -13.22 7.97
CA TRP A 53 -2.20 -12.06 8.85
C TRP A 53 -0.89 -11.25 8.96
N ARG A 54 0.07 -11.48 8.05
CA ARG A 54 1.36 -10.77 8.01
C ARG A 54 1.24 -9.47 7.22
N MET A 55 0.53 -8.49 7.78
CA MET A 55 0.25 -7.21 7.12
C MET A 55 1.43 -6.23 7.12
N ARG A 56 2.45 -6.48 7.94
CA ARG A 56 3.68 -5.69 7.96
C ARG A 56 4.69 -6.31 7.00
N ALA A 57 4.74 -5.78 5.78
CA ALA A 57 5.83 -6.09 4.86
C ALA A 57 7.08 -5.30 5.25
N ILE A 58 8.25 -5.94 5.23
CA ILE A 58 9.51 -5.22 5.26
C ILE A 58 9.76 -4.70 3.85
N THR A 59 9.90 -3.40 3.73
CA THR A 59 10.17 -2.68 2.49
C THR A 59 11.61 -2.15 2.51
N PRO A 60 12.22 -1.86 1.34
CA PRO A 60 13.52 -1.20 1.30
C PRO A 60 13.55 0.14 2.06
N PHE A 61 12.39 0.79 2.22
CA PHE A 61 12.23 2.04 2.96
C PHE A 61 12.55 1.88 4.45
N ASP A 62 12.29 0.71 5.05
CA ASP A 62 12.61 0.43 6.47
C ASP A 62 14.11 0.53 6.77
N PHE A 63 14.96 0.35 5.75
CA PHE A 63 16.41 0.40 5.90
C PHE A 63 17.01 1.78 5.62
N LEU A 64 16.27 2.71 5.01
CA LEU A 64 16.78 4.03 4.65
C LEU A 64 17.38 4.82 5.82
N PRO A 65 16.80 4.82 7.03
CA PRO A 65 17.39 5.52 8.18
C PRO A 65 18.78 4.98 8.57
N HIS A 66 19.05 3.70 8.31
CA HIS A 66 20.32 3.05 8.64
C HIS A 66 21.38 3.25 7.56
N LEU A 67 20.96 3.27 6.29
CA LEU A 67 21.83 3.53 5.15
C LEU A 67 22.26 5.00 5.09
N VAL A 68 21.42 5.88 5.64
CA VAL A 68 21.57 7.31 5.45
C VAL A 68 21.32 8.09 6.76
N PRO A 69 22.15 7.85 7.80
CA PRO A 69 21.86 8.25 9.19
C PRO A 69 21.82 9.77 9.47
N SER A 70 22.22 10.62 8.51
CA SER A 70 22.32 12.07 8.73
C SER A 70 21.96 12.92 7.50
N CYS A 71 21.10 12.42 6.60
CA CYS A 71 21.00 13.00 5.26
C CYS A 71 20.14 14.27 5.10
N PRO A 72 20.53 15.17 4.17
CA PRO A 72 19.60 16.12 3.59
C PRO A 72 18.46 15.41 2.85
N SER A 73 17.25 15.96 2.96
CA SER A 73 16.01 15.47 2.33
C SER A 73 16.14 15.09 0.84
N ALA A 74 17.08 15.71 0.11
CA ALA A 74 17.37 15.43 -1.30
C ALA A 74 17.94 14.03 -1.58
N LEU A 75 18.63 13.40 -0.63
CA LEU A 75 19.16 12.04 -0.81
C LEU A 75 18.11 10.98 -0.49
N LEU A 76 17.22 11.26 0.46
CA LEU A 76 16.05 10.43 0.76
C LEU A 76 15.09 10.36 -0.43
N SER A 77 14.79 11.50 -1.06
CA SER A 77 13.92 11.53 -2.24
C SER A 77 14.52 10.72 -3.40
N ARG A 78 15.83 10.89 -3.68
CA ARG A 78 16.52 10.10 -4.70
C ARG A 78 16.51 8.61 -4.43
N ALA A 79 16.72 8.20 -3.17
CA ALA A 79 16.67 6.79 -2.80
C ALA A 79 15.24 6.23 -2.97
N ALA A 80 14.22 7.00 -2.57
CA ALA A 80 12.82 6.64 -2.77
C ALA A 80 12.47 6.48 -4.26
N ASP A 81 12.89 7.42 -5.11
CA ASP A 81 12.69 7.35 -6.56
C ASP A 81 13.36 6.11 -7.17
N LEU A 82 14.56 5.76 -6.70
CA LEU A 82 15.30 4.59 -7.16
C LEU A 82 14.62 3.27 -6.74
N ILE A 83 14.08 3.22 -5.51
CA ILE A 83 13.29 2.07 -5.04
C ILE A 83 12.01 1.94 -5.88
N LEU A 84 11.26 3.03 -6.09
CA LEU A 84 10.01 3.02 -6.84
C LEU A 84 10.22 2.68 -8.33
N SER A 85 11.28 3.20 -8.95
CA SER A 85 11.62 2.88 -10.35
C SER A 85 12.01 1.41 -10.53
N SER A 86 12.69 0.81 -9.54
CA SER A 86 13.02 -0.63 -9.56
C SER A 86 11.77 -1.50 -9.47
N LEU A 87 10.77 -1.09 -8.69
CA LEU A 87 9.47 -1.79 -8.61
C LEU A 87 8.67 -1.69 -9.90
N ARG A 88 8.80 -0.59 -10.64
CA ARG A 88 8.13 -0.37 -11.93
C ARG A 88 8.71 -1.23 -13.06
N GLY A 89 9.95 -1.69 -12.93
CA GLY A 89 10.63 -2.57 -13.90
C GLY A 89 10.18 -4.04 -13.88
N ILE A 90 9.38 -4.45 -12.90
CA ILE A 90 8.84 -5.82 -12.81
C ILE A 90 7.55 -5.88 -13.65
N HIS A 91 7.69 -5.87 -14.96
CA HIS A 91 6.57 -6.19 -15.87
C HIS A 91 6.44 -7.73 -15.93
N PRO A 92 5.25 -8.33 -15.69
CA PRO A 92 5.03 -9.72 -16.04
C PRO A 92 4.87 -9.79 -17.57
N THR A 93 5.76 -10.52 -18.22
CA THR A 93 5.53 -11.08 -19.55
C THR A 93 4.41 -12.12 -19.49
#